data_AF-A0A8H5XXA1-F1
#
_entry.id   AF-A0A8H5XXA1-F1
#
_cell.length_a   1.000
_cell.length_b   1.000
_cell.length_c   1.000
_cell.angle_alpha   90.00
_cell.angle_beta   90.00
_cell.angle_gamma   90.00
#
_symmetry.space_group_name_H-M   'P 1'
#
loop_
_entity.id
_entity.type
_entity.pdbx_description
1 polymer ?
#
loop_
_entity_poly.entity_id
_entity_poly.type
_entity_poly.pdbx_seq_one_letter_code
_entity_poly.pdbx_strand_id
1 'polypeptide(L)'
;MKLLWLLKRPSDPDEWFTDTYCWGNNTQKSSQSTDESATGSIRKKRKGGRVGGGAKIPSDIMNFSEDLKGNVGVCGRSKKKDVVIPLDEHCKLTTYKVYIDPKTGLIYDASLNQTVSSDNKNRFYNIQVLKDPISSDFKTWTRWGRVGEKGQNATLGNGTAADAIKQFENKFKDKSGLVWNDRTDGPKPNKYVFIERRYSPHSDYEGEMSGNEPNKKVAGEQEDEGSPPECTLEKPIKKLMEFIFDQQCFSKTISALKYDAKKLPLGALSKSTITSGFKQLKNLAALLDDPALASSKWDMRLAEAIEQLSNTYYSFIPHAFGRKQPPIIHDKNLLKKEIELLQSLPDMKVAAELMKSDCKTRNLIHPLNRQFQGLGLEEMTRLDRHSSEFGYLMKYLNSSGGVAHKMTYTTKDIFRIERQGECKRFENSKFSKIPSNRRLLWHGSRCTNLAGILRMGLRIAPPEAPVSGYRFGKGIYLTDCSSRSADYCYSTETDGEALLILCEAELGNMQTLGKSDYKAGTKAKKNGLHSTCGQGKVGPRKWVDAGIVHPSLKGVKMPSPNAKVSETGANDTELRYNEYICYDVAQVRLRYLLYIKIKKL
;
A
#
# COMPACT_ATOMS: atom_id res chain seq x y z
N MET A 1 51.57 -11.54 -31.42
CA MET A 1 52.38 -12.25 -30.40
C MET A 1 52.71 -11.24 -29.30
N LYS A 2 52.38 -11.49 -28.01
CA LYS A 2 52.82 -10.71 -26.81
C LYS A 2 52.42 -9.20 -26.77
N LEU A 3 52.45 -8.41 -25.67
CA LEU A 3 52.24 -8.60 -24.20
C LEU A 3 51.65 -7.22 -23.71
N LEU A 4 50.48 -7.10 -23.06
CA LEU A 4 50.17 -7.15 -21.61
C LEU A 4 50.44 -5.88 -20.72
N TRP A 5 49.35 -5.27 -20.20
CA TRP A 5 49.14 -4.57 -18.88
C TRP A 5 49.99 -3.31 -18.52
N LEU A 6 49.76 -2.54 -17.43
CA LEU A 6 48.76 -2.47 -16.31
C LEU A 6 48.34 -0.95 -16.13
N LEU A 7 47.52 -0.41 -15.19
CA LEU A 7 46.51 -0.82 -14.18
C LEU A 7 45.75 0.46 -13.69
N LYS A 8 44.44 0.42 -13.35
CA LYS A 8 43.86 1.05 -12.11
C LYS A 8 42.35 0.77 -11.88
N ARG A 9 41.98 0.60 -10.60
CA ARG A 9 40.62 0.75 -10.01
C ARG A 9 40.58 2.06 -9.19
N PRO A 10 39.42 2.65 -8.84
CA PRO A 10 38.55 2.20 -7.72
C PRO A 10 37.18 1.65 -8.23
N SER A 11 36.27 1.03 -7.48
CA SER A 11 36.04 0.78 -6.03
C SER A 11 35.35 1.86 -5.18
N ASP A 12 34.05 2.07 -5.40
CA ASP A 12 33.03 2.22 -4.33
C ASP A 12 31.63 1.79 -4.86
N PRO A 13 30.66 1.33 -4.04
CA PRO A 13 29.36 0.84 -4.52
C PRO A 13 28.12 1.53 -3.89
N ASP A 14 28.18 2.81 -3.52
CA ASP A 14 27.02 3.57 -2.98
C ASP A 14 26.73 4.85 -3.79
N GLU A 15 25.83 4.77 -4.77
CA GLU A 15 25.15 5.93 -5.36
C GLU A 15 23.81 5.49 -6.01
N TRP A 16 22.93 6.47 -6.30
CA TRP A 16 21.61 6.30 -6.92
C TRP A 16 20.48 5.70 -6.06
N PHE A 17 20.41 6.10 -4.78
CA PHE A 17 19.14 6.19 -4.04
C PHE A 17 18.82 7.65 -3.70
N THR A 18 17.97 8.30 -4.53
CA THR A 18 17.18 9.47 -4.10
C THR A 18 15.96 9.67 -5.00
N ASP A 19 14.82 9.91 -4.33
CA ASP A 19 13.64 10.68 -4.72
C ASP A 19 13.07 10.67 -6.16
N THR A 20 11.79 10.30 -6.23
CA THR A 20 10.84 11.00 -7.11
C THR A 20 9.41 10.91 -6.55
N TYR A 21 9.03 11.91 -5.76
CA TYR A 21 7.63 12.21 -5.40
C TYR A 21 7.44 13.74 -5.37
N CYS A 22 6.19 14.17 -5.56
CA CYS A 22 5.71 15.56 -5.50
C CYS A 22 5.95 16.47 -6.73
N TRP A 23 4.87 16.62 -7.51
CA TRP A 23 4.25 17.89 -7.94
C TRP A 23 5.13 19.16 -8.03
N GLY A 24 5.25 19.69 -9.25
CA GLY A 24 5.57 21.10 -9.51
C GLY A 24 4.42 21.79 -10.24
N ASN A 25 3.89 22.87 -9.67
CA ASN A 25 2.99 23.78 -10.40
C ASN A 25 3.83 24.68 -11.33
N ASN A 26 3.38 24.86 -12.57
CA ASN A 26 4.07 25.69 -13.55
C ASN A 26 3.55 27.14 -13.49
N THR A 27 4.44 28.13 -13.45
CA THR A 27 4.09 29.53 -13.67
C THR A 27 5.30 30.26 -14.25
N GLN A 28 5.34 30.42 -15.57
CA GLN A 28 6.40 31.14 -16.26
C GLN A 28 6.27 32.65 -16.06
N LYS A 29 7.40 33.32 -15.81
CA LYS A 29 7.66 34.69 -16.31
C LYS A 29 9.13 34.82 -16.67
N SER A 30 9.41 35.60 -17.70
CA SER A 30 10.71 35.75 -18.34
C SER A 30 11.38 37.09 -18.01
N SER A 31 12.72 37.09 -18.06
CA SER A 31 13.55 38.28 -18.32
C SER A 31 14.97 37.82 -18.71
N GLN A 32 15.69 38.64 -19.47
CA GLN A 32 17.02 38.33 -20.01
C GLN A 32 18.07 39.34 -19.51
N SER A 33 19.28 38.85 -19.23
CA SER A 33 20.57 39.56 -19.33
C SER A 33 21.67 38.52 -19.03
N THR A 34 22.65 38.19 -19.88
CA THR A 34 23.69 38.97 -20.59
C THR A 34 24.78 39.52 -19.66
N ASP A 35 25.92 38.83 -19.69
CA ASP A 35 27.30 39.32 -19.48
C ASP A 35 27.64 39.93 -18.07
N GLU A 36 28.90 40.00 -17.63
CA GLU A 36 30.19 39.83 -18.31
C GLU A 36 31.28 39.25 -17.36
N SER A 37 32.53 39.16 -17.82
CA SER A 37 33.66 38.52 -17.11
C SER A 37 34.46 39.43 -16.17
N ALA A 38 35.02 38.86 -15.10
CA ALA A 38 36.22 39.39 -14.44
C ALA A 38 37.12 38.25 -13.90
N THR A 39 38.44 38.39 -14.04
CA THR A 39 39.43 37.40 -13.57
C THR A 39 40.15 37.87 -12.30
N GLY A 40 40.55 36.94 -11.43
CA GLY A 40 41.26 37.26 -10.19
C GLY A 40 41.89 36.05 -9.52
N SER A 41 43.18 35.79 -9.76
CA SER A 41 43.95 34.72 -9.12
C SER A 41 45.01 35.29 -8.19
N ILE A 42 45.23 34.68 -7.01
CA ILE A 42 46.55 34.73 -6.34
C ILE A 42 46.78 33.52 -5.41
N ARG A 43 48.05 33.27 -5.10
CA ARG A 43 48.62 31.97 -4.75
C ARG A 43 48.67 31.63 -3.24
N LYS A 44 48.42 30.35 -2.95
CA LYS A 44 49.19 29.40 -2.09
C LYS A 44 50.09 29.97 -0.96
N LYS A 45 50.05 29.27 0.19
CA LYS A 45 51.27 28.89 0.95
C LYS A 45 51.12 27.47 1.55
N ARG A 46 52.24 26.74 1.68
CA ARG A 46 52.36 25.39 2.30
C ARG A 46 53.51 25.38 3.31
N LYS A 47 53.30 24.81 4.50
CA LYS A 47 54.25 24.16 5.43
C LYS A 47 53.39 23.30 6.39
N GLY A 48 53.79 22.14 6.91
CA GLY A 48 54.98 21.33 6.64
C GLY A 48 55.58 20.74 7.93
N GLY A 49 55.19 19.52 8.34
CA GLY A 49 55.71 18.86 9.55
C GLY A 49 55.29 17.38 9.68
N ARG A 50 56.15 16.58 10.31
CA ARG A 50 56.01 15.14 10.69
C ARG A 50 56.03 15.04 12.23
N VAL A 51 55.79 13.94 12.96
CA VAL A 51 55.06 12.64 12.84
C VAL A 51 55.03 12.11 14.30
N GLY A 52 53.96 11.45 14.74
CA GLY A 52 53.93 10.78 16.06
C GLY A 52 52.64 9.97 16.26
N GLY A 53 52.75 8.78 16.84
CA GLY A 53 51.61 7.86 17.01
C GLY A 53 50.86 8.06 18.33
N GLY A 54 49.56 7.72 18.34
CA GLY A 54 48.73 7.71 19.55
C GLY A 54 47.25 7.59 19.22
N ALA A 55 46.67 6.39 19.36
CA ALA A 55 45.26 6.16 19.06
C ALA A 55 44.36 6.66 20.20
N LYS A 56 43.59 7.73 19.93
CA LYS A 56 42.41 8.14 20.71
C LYS A 56 41.34 8.68 19.77
N ILE A 57 40.08 8.30 20.01
CA ILE A 57 38.90 8.92 19.40
C ILE A 57 38.12 9.62 20.53
N PRO A 58 38.08 10.96 20.55
CA PRO A 58 37.07 11.74 21.25
C PRO A 58 35.94 12.18 20.30
N SER A 59 34.85 12.69 20.87
CA SER A 59 33.69 13.23 20.16
C SER A 59 33.85 14.71 19.79
N ASP A 60 33.00 15.20 18.88
CA ASP A 60 32.09 16.36 19.07
C ASP A 60 31.62 16.89 17.69
N ILE A 61 30.32 16.81 17.35
CA ILE A 61 29.20 17.77 17.58
C ILE A 61 28.89 18.62 16.31
N MET A 62 27.60 18.57 15.94
CA MET A 62 26.78 19.52 15.15
C MET A 62 27.46 20.63 14.34
N ASN A 63 27.13 20.70 13.04
CA ASN A 63 26.23 21.76 12.51
C ASN A 63 25.99 21.63 10.99
N PHE A 64 24.71 21.56 10.58
CA PHE A 64 24.26 21.94 9.23
C PHE A 64 22.81 22.45 9.29
N SER A 65 22.67 23.76 9.50
CA SER A 65 21.38 24.46 9.53
C SER A 65 21.57 25.96 9.22
N GLU A 66 22.30 26.27 8.15
CA GLU A 66 22.31 27.62 7.57
C GLU A 66 22.45 27.56 6.05
N ASP A 67 21.33 27.76 5.34
CA ASP A 67 21.26 28.49 4.07
C ASP A 67 19.79 28.72 3.67
N LEU A 68 19.31 29.95 3.87
CA LEU A 68 18.15 30.59 3.23
C LEU A 68 17.88 31.98 3.87
N LYS A 69 18.73 32.96 3.56
CA LYS A 69 18.47 34.39 3.83
C LYS A 69 18.17 35.09 2.51
N GLY A 70 16.90 35.46 2.29
CA GLY A 70 16.47 36.13 1.06
C GLY A 70 15.08 36.76 1.18
N ASN A 71 15.04 38.10 1.10
CA ASN A 71 13.88 39.00 1.04
C ASN A 71 12.75 38.86 2.08
N VAL A 72 12.60 39.91 2.90
CA VAL A 72 11.42 40.14 3.74
C VAL A 72 10.26 40.61 2.87
N GLY A 73 9.18 39.85 2.84
CA GLY A 73 7.86 40.26 2.32
C GLY A 73 6.78 39.95 3.35
N VAL A 74 6.06 40.97 3.82
CA VAL A 74 5.12 40.83 4.95
C VAL A 74 3.76 40.29 4.47
N CYS A 75 3.52 38.99 4.66
CA CYS A 75 2.15 38.44 4.66
C CYS A 75 2.04 37.12 5.46
N GLY A 76 0.99 37.02 6.29
CA GLY A 76 0.36 35.79 6.78
C GLY A 76 1.24 34.60 7.19
N ARG A 77 1.66 34.53 8.47
CA ARG A 77 2.08 33.25 9.09
C ARG A 77 0.85 32.31 9.23
N SER A 78 0.64 31.42 8.27
CA SER A 78 -0.30 30.30 8.42
C SER A 78 0.16 29.40 9.58
N LYS A 79 -0.60 29.39 10.68
CA LYS A 79 -0.39 28.43 11.78
C LYS A 79 -0.53 27.01 11.23
N LYS A 80 0.46 26.15 11.43
CA LYS A 80 0.24 24.70 11.33
C LYS A 80 -0.85 24.33 12.33
N LYS A 81 -1.86 23.57 11.92
CA LYS A 81 -2.84 23.01 12.85
C LYS A 81 -2.15 21.96 13.70
N ASP A 82 -2.31 22.03 15.01
CA ASP A 82 -1.77 21.02 15.93
C ASP A 82 -2.41 19.66 15.66
N VAL A 83 -1.62 18.60 15.75
CA VAL A 83 -2.11 17.23 15.53
C VAL A 83 -2.83 16.76 16.78
N VAL A 84 -4.16 16.66 16.71
CA VAL A 84 -4.95 16.10 17.81
C VAL A 84 -4.79 14.58 17.80
N ILE A 85 -4.31 14.05 18.93
CA ILE A 85 -4.19 12.63 19.21
C ILE A 85 -5.39 12.24 20.09
N PRO A 86 -6.15 11.18 19.76
CA PRO A 86 -7.30 10.78 20.56
C PRO A 86 -6.87 10.23 21.92
N LEU A 87 -7.71 10.45 22.93
CA LEU A 87 -7.62 9.69 24.17
C LEU A 87 -8.01 8.22 23.91
N ASP A 88 -7.44 7.31 24.69
CA ASP A 88 -7.89 5.93 24.77
C ASP A 88 -9.37 5.86 25.21
N GLU A 89 -10.19 5.09 24.48
CA GLU A 89 -11.66 4.98 24.57
C GLU A 89 -12.26 4.65 25.97
N HIS A 90 -11.41 4.31 26.94
CA HIS A 90 -11.79 3.97 28.31
C HIS A 90 -11.08 4.83 29.37
N CYS A 91 -10.36 5.88 28.94
CA CYS A 91 -9.76 6.84 29.86
C CYS A 91 -10.83 7.68 30.55
N LYS A 92 -10.76 7.74 31.88
CA LYS A 92 -11.69 8.56 32.70
C LYS A 92 -11.32 10.06 32.72
N LEU A 93 -10.14 10.43 32.22
CA LEU A 93 -9.61 11.79 32.21
C LEU A 93 -10.00 12.52 30.91
N THR A 94 -11.30 12.63 30.64
CA THR A 94 -11.85 13.08 29.34
C THR A 94 -11.49 14.53 28.96
N THR A 95 -11.12 15.36 29.94
CA THR A 95 -10.64 16.74 29.70
C THR A 95 -9.18 16.83 29.28
N TYR A 96 -8.39 15.77 29.48
CA TYR A 96 -6.95 15.77 29.24
C TYR A 96 -6.65 15.63 27.74
N LYS A 97 -5.42 15.94 27.34
CA LYS A 97 -4.92 15.71 25.97
C LYS A 97 -3.65 14.89 26.02
N VAL A 98 -3.43 14.04 25.03
CA VAL A 98 -2.17 13.28 24.91
C VAL A 98 -1.01 14.27 24.74
N TYR A 99 0.06 14.06 25.49
CA TYR A 99 1.22 14.92 25.47
C TYR A 99 2.06 14.72 24.20
N ILE A 100 2.37 15.84 23.56
CA ILE A 100 3.37 15.95 22.49
C ILE A 100 4.45 16.88 23.02
N ASP A 101 5.72 16.46 22.98
CA ASP A 101 6.81 17.34 23.38
C ASP A 101 6.94 18.52 22.40
N PRO A 102 6.78 19.78 22.85
CA PRO A 102 6.84 20.95 21.99
C PRO A 102 8.24 21.23 21.41
N LYS A 103 9.30 20.60 21.93
CA LYS A 103 10.67 20.75 21.41
C LYS A 103 10.98 19.77 20.29
N THR A 104 10.63 18.50 20.46
CA THR A 104 10.98 17.42 19.51
C THR A 104 9.84 17.00 18.59
N GLY A 105 8.59 17.35 18.91
CA GLY A 105 7.40 16.83 18.24
C GLY A 105 7.08 15.37 18.57
N LEU A 106 7.75 14.76 19.55
CA LEU A 106 7.50 13.38 19.96
C LEU A 106 6.14 13.25 20.66
N ILE A 107 5.26 12.44 20.05
CA ILE A 107 3.95 12.07 20.59
C ILE A 107 4.15 10.94 21.61
N TYR A 108 3.73 11.13 22.86
CA TYR A 108 3.82 10.10 23.90
C TYR A 108 2.56 9.21 23.94
N ASP A 109 2.34 8.48 22.83
CA ASP A 109 1.35 7.40 22.69
C ASP A 109 2.07 6.13 22.16
N ALA A 110 1.92 5.02 22.89
CA ALA A 110 2.46 3.72 22.52
C ALA A 110 1.35 2.65 22.50
N SER A 111 1.03 2.16 21.30
CA SER A 111 0.15 1.01 21.09
C SER A 111 0.99 -0.25 20.93
N LEU A 112 0.99 -1.13 21.94
CA LEU A 112 1.80 -2.36 21.96
C LEU A 112 0.96 -3.62 21.75
N ASN A 113 1.51 -4.57 20.99
CA ASN A 113 0.87 -5.84 20.63
C ASN A 113 1.70 -7.05 21.04
N GLN A 114 1.05 -8.14 21.42
CA GLN A 114 1.72 -9.44 21.52
C GLN A 114 0.79 -10.57 21.11
N THR A 115 1.22 -11.35 20.13
CA THR A 115 0.63 -12.64 19.76
C THR A 115 1.62 -13.76 20.09
N VAL A 116 1.17 -14.82 20.76
CA VAL A 116 1.90 -16.08 20.98
C VAL A 116 0.93 -17.23 20.71
N SER A 117 1.17 -17.98 19.63
CA SER A 117 0.33 -19.08 19.16
C SER A 117 0.25 -20.22 20.19
N SER A 118 1.38 -20.78 20.62
CA SER A 118 1.47 -21.87 21.60
C SER A 118 0.61 -21.63 22.85
N ASP A 119 0.69 -20.43 23.42
CA ASP A 119 -0.06 -20.00 24.60
C ASP A 119 -1.52 -19.53 24.37
N ASN A 120 -1.99 -19.42 23.11
CA ASN A 120 -3.21 -18.69 22.75
C ASN A 120 -3.28 -17.24 23.33
N LYS A 121 -2.13 -16.57 23.47
CA LYS A 121 -2.05 -15.17 23.92
C LYS A 121 -2.21 -14.27 22.69
N ASN A 122 -3.28 -13.47 22.64
CA ASN A 122 -3.41 -12.35 21.71
C ASN A 122 -3.76 -11.10 22.52
N ARG A 123 -2.77 -10.25 22.80
CA ARG A 123 -2.80 -9.21 23.84
C ARG A 123 -2.49 -7.83 23.28
N PHE A 124 -2.93 -6.81 24.02
CA PHE A 124 -2.59 -5.41 23.78
C PHE A 124 -2.13 -4.72 25.07
N TYR A 125 -1.33 -3.67 24.94
CA TYR A 125 -0.92 -2.78 26.03
C TYR A 125 -0.79 -1.35 25.45
N ASN A 126 -1.77 -0.50 25.71
CA ASN A 126 -1.75 0.92 25.35
C ASN A 126 -1.10 1.73 26.48
N ILE A 127 -0.31 2.74 26.14
CA ILE A 127 0.32 3.68 27.07
C ILE A 127 0.17 5.09 26.48
N GLN A 128 -0.35 6.05 27.25
CA GLN A 128 -0.42 7.45 26.84
C GLN A 128 0.04 8.35 28.00
N VAL A 129 0.95 9.29 27.74
CA VAL A 129 1.15 10.44 28.65
C VAL A 129 0.05 11.44 28.35
N LEU A 130 -0.68 11.85 29.37
CA LEU A 130 -1.79 12.79 29.32
C LEU A 130 -1.41 14.05 30.10
N LYS A 131 -1.79 15.21 29.55
CA LYS A 131 -1.65 16.52 30.19
C LYS A 131 -3.02 17.18 30.30
N ASP A 132 -3.32 17.79 31.44
CA ASP A 132 -4.43 18.73 31.58
C ASP A 132 -4.19 20.01 30.72
N PRO A 133 -5.17 20.47 29.91
CA PRO A 133 -5.08 21.76 29.23
C PRO A 133 -5.11 22.97 30.18
N ILE A 134 -5.71 22.83 31.37
CA ILE A 134 -5.99 23.92 32.31
C ILE A 134 -4.92 23.99 33.40
N SER A 135 -4.66 22.88 34.11
CA SER A 135 -3.60 22.80 35.11
C SER A 135 -2.25 22.40 34.51
N SER A 136 -1.24 22.24 35.37
CA SER A 136 0.06 21.64 35.01
C SER A 136 0.18 20.18 35.44
N ASP A 137 -0.94 19.48 35.64
CA ASP A 137 -0.95 18.06 35.99
C ASP A 137 -0.73 17.15 34.75
N PHE A 138 0.10 16.14 34.95
CA PHE A 138 0.41 15.08 33.98
C PHE A 138 0.21 13.70 34.62
N LYS A 139 -0.40 12.78 33.85
CA LYS A 139 -0.57 11.38 34.21
C LYS A 139 -0.16 10.47 33.07
N THR A 140 0.21 9.24 33.39
CA THR A 140 0.42 8.18 32.40
C THR A 140 -0.71 7.17 32.50
N TRP A 141 -1.58 7.17 31.49
CA TRP A 141 -2.64 6.19 31.33
C TRP A 141 -2.08 4.90 30.73
N THR A 142 -2.55 3.76 31.24
CA THR A 142 -2.23 2.44 30.71
C THR A 142 -3.49 1.58 30.62
N ARG A 143 -3.66 0.83 29.52
CA ARG A 143 -4.75 -0.14 29.34
C ARG A 143 -4.26 -1.42 28.68
N TRP A 144 -4.68 -2.58 29.17
CA TRP A 144 -4.21 -3.87 28.66
C TRP A 144 -5.26 -4.98 28.76
N GLY A 145 -5.22 -5.95 27.85
CA GLY A 145 -6.18 -7.05 27.83
C GLY A 145 -5.96 -8.03 26.69
N ARG A 146 -6.93 -8.94 26.49
CA ARG A 146 -7.04 -9.71 25.25
C ARG A 146 -7.53 -8.80 24.13
N VAL A 147 -7.05 -9.02 22.91
CA VAL A 147 -7.53 -8.32 21.72
C VAL A 147 -9.01 -8.60 21.49
N GLY A 148 -9.79 -7.53 21.27
CA GLY A 148 -11.25 -7.57 21.15
C GLY A 148 -12.01 -7.43 22.48
N GLU A 149 -11.33 -7.32 23.62
CA GLU A 149 -11.93 -7.17 24.95
C GLU A 149 -11.51 -5.85 25.61
N LYS A 150 -12.38 -5.28 26.47
CA LYS A 150 -12.19 -3.98 27.15
C LYS A 150 -10.85 -3.83 27.86
N GLY A 151 -10.42 -4.89 28.56
CA GLY A 151 -9.18 -4.92 29.34
C GLY A 151 -9.27 -4.24 30.71
N GLN A 152 -8.15 -4.30 31.44
CA GLN A 152 -7.88 -3.57 32.67
C GLN A 152 -7.13 -2.27 32.36
N ASN A 153 -7.13 -1.32 33.29
CA ASN A 153 -6.41 -0.04 33.14
C ASN A 153 -5.86 0.46 34.48
N ALA A 154 -4.91 1.40 34.39
CA ALA A 154 -4.38 2.15 35.52
C ALA A 154 -3.89 3.55 35.10
N THR A 155 -4.16 4.54 35.94
CA THR A 155 -3.53 5.87 35.90
C THR A 155 -2.30 5.87 36.80
N LEU A 156 -1.18 6.37 36.30
CA LEU A 156 0.10 6.47 37.02
C LEU A 156 0.59 7.92 37.03
N GLY A 157 1.48 8.25 37.97
CA GLY A 157 2.23 9.52 37.97
C GLY A 157 1.80 10.51 39.06
N ASN A 158 2.79 11.13 39.70
CA ASN A 158 2.61 12.09 40.79
C ASN A 158 2.02 13.46 40.37
N GLY A 159 1.77 13.68 39.07
CA GLY A 159 1.29 14.95 38.51
C GLY A 159 2.36 15.74 37.76
N THR A 160 3.64 15.40 37.90
CA THR A 160 4.72 16.08 37.16
C THR A 160 4.97 15.45 35.79
N ALA A 161 5.27 16.28 34.78
CA ALA A 161 5.62 15.81 33.44
C ALA A 161 6.81 14.81 33.45
N ALA A 162 7.82 15.08 34.28
CA ALA A 162 9.01 14.25 34.39
C ALA A 162 8.71 12.84 34.94
N ASP A 163 7.87 12.72 35.98
CA ASP A 163 7.44 11.41 36.47
C ASP A 163 6.51 10.72 35.45
N ALA A 164 5.55 11.42 34.85
CA ALA A 164 4.67 10.83 33.83
C ALA A 164 5.47 10.21 32.65
N ILE A 165 6.40 10.97 32.07
CA ILE A 165 7.32 10.50 31.02
C ILE A 165 8.14 9.29 31.52
N LYS A 166 8.72 9.37 32.72
CA LYS A 166 9.47 8.26 33.33
C LYS A 166 8.61 7.00 33.54
N GLN A 167 7.35 7.13 33.96
CA GLN A 167 6.42 5.99 34.06
C GLN A 167 6.13 5.40 32.68
N PHE A 168 5.89 6.24 31.67
CA PHE A 168 5.64 5.81 30.29
C PHE A 168 6.83 5.02 29.73
N GLU A 169 8.05 5.57 29.83
CA GLU A 169 9.27 4.95 29.30
C GLU A 169 9.62 3.65 30.04
N ASN A 170 9.42 3.60 31.36
CA ASN A 170 9.58 2.37 32.14
C ASN A 170 8.58 1.28 31.73
N LYS A 171 7.29 1.60 31.54
CA LYS A 171 6.30 0.63 31.07
C LYS A 171 6.56 0.20 29.64
N PHE A 172 6.95 1.11 28.75
CA PHE A 172 7.33 0.79 27.38
C PHE A 172 8.52 -0.20 27.36
N LYS A 173 9.58 0.09 28.13
CA LYS A 173 10.78 -0.74 28.20
C LYS A 173 10.55 -2.12 28.82
N ASP A 174 9.73 -2.20 29.88
CA ASP A 174 9.30 -3.48 30.46
C ASP A 174 8.56 -4.34 29.43
N LYS A 175 7.57 -3.78 28.71
CA LYS A 175 6.74 -4.56 27.78
C LYS A 175 7.43 -4.88 26.45
N SER A 176 8.22 -3.98 25.88
CA SER A 176 8.87 -4.16 24.57
C SER A 176 10.31 -4.71 24.63
N GLY A 177 11.04 -4.42 25.71
CA GLY A 177 12.50 -4.63 25.77
C GLY A 177 13.32 -3.59 24.98
N LEU A 178 12.72 -2.45 24.59
CA LEU A 178 13.36 -1.33 23.87
C LEU A 178 13.28 -0.04 24.70
N VAL A 179 14.19 0.91 24.50
CA VAL A 179 14.05 2.28 25.02
C VAL A 179 13.13 3.06 24.09
N TRP A 180 12.44 4.10 24.58
CA TRP A 180 11.45 4.84 23.78
C TRP A 180 12.05 5.58 22.57
N ASN A 181 13.31 6.00 22.65
CA ASN A 181 14.03 6.56 21.49
C ASN A 181 14.20 5.50 20.39
N ASP A 182 14.51 4.26 20.79
CA ASP A 182 14.79 3.11 19.91
C ASP A 182 13.50 2.32 19.58
N ARG A 183 12.31 2.90 19.78
CA ARG A 183 11.01 2.22 19.67
C ARG A 183 10.71 1.55 18.31
N THR A 184 11.43 1.94 17.26
CA THR A 184 11.31 1.42 15.89
C THR A 184 12.20 0.20 15.60
N ASP A 185 13.03 -0.22 16.55
CA ASP A 185 13.98 -1.32 16.38
C ASP A 185 13.33 -2.71 16.25
N GLY A 186 14.17 -3.71 15.92
CA GLY A 186 13.76 -5.10 15.87
C GLY A 186 13.14 -5.58 17.20
N PRO A 187 11.90 -6.11 17.20
CA PRO A 187 11.24 -6.54 18.42
C PRO A 187 11.99 -7.70 19.07
N LYS A 188 11.99 -7.73 20.41
CA LYS A 188 12.65 -8.80 21.17
C LYS A 188 11.76 -10.06 21.21
N PRO A 189 12.34 -11.28 21.19
CA PRO A 189 11.61 -12.53 21.40
C PRO A 189 10.66 -12.48 22.60
N ASN A 190 9.43 -12.97 22.42
CA ASN A 190 8.40 -13.10 23.47
C ASN A 190 8.08 -11.80 24.26
N LYS A 191 8.43 -10.63 23.73
CA LYS A 191 8.01 -9.29 24.23
C LYS A 191 6.86 -8.73 23.37
N TYR A 192 6.44 -7.50 23.66
CA TYR A 192 5.45 -6.78 22.87
C TYR A 192 6.11 -6.00 21.73
N VAL A 193 5.45 -5.97 20.58
CA VAL A 193 5.82 -5.19 19.39
C VAL A 193 5.11 -3.84 19.42
N PHE A 194 5.81 -2.75 19.14
CA PHE A 194 5.22 -1.43 18.96
C PHE A 194 4.57 -1.30 17.57
N ILE A 195 3.31 -0.82 17.53
CA ILE A 195 2.65 -0.41 16.29
C ILE A 195 2.69 1.11 16.20
N GLU A 196 3.44 1.61 15.23
CA GLU A 196 3.38 3.01 14.83
C GLU A 196 2.05 3.30 14.13
N ARG A 197 1.30 4.27 14.67
CA ARG A 197 0.03 4.75 14.11
C ARG A 197 0.22 6.10 13.41
N ARG A 198 -0.46 6.31 12.29
CA ARG A 198 -0.56 7.61 11.63
C ARG A 198 -1.77 8.37 12.16
N TYR A 199 -1.51 9.42 12.92
CA TYR A 199 -2.51 10.43 13.31
C TYR A 199 -2.66 11.46 12.18
N SER A 200 -3.86 12.01 12.00
CA SER A 200 -4.14 13.01 10.95
C SER A 200 -4.66 14.30 11.59
N PRO A 201 -4.44 15.49 11.02
CA PRO A 201 -4.95 16.77 11.56
C PRO A 201 -6.49 16.93 11.60
N HIS A 202 -7.22 15.86 11.30
CA HIS A 202 -8.68 15.74 11.25
C HIS A 202 -9.17 14.45 11.92
N SER A 203 -8.29 13.72 12.62
CA SER A 203 -8.66 12.43 13.19
C SER A 203 -9.26 12.54 14.58
N ASP A 204 -10.49 13.06 14.62
CA ASP A 204 -11.44 12.80 15.71
C ASP A 204 -11.76 11.30 15.70
N TYR A 205 -10.88 10.48 16.32
CA TYR A 205 -11.15 9.05 16.54
C TYR A 205 -12.11 8.89 17.72
N GLU A 206 -13.33 9.39 17.57
CA GLU A 206 -14.44 8.69 18.23
C GLU A 206 -14.54 7.32 17.55
N GLY A 207 -14.32 6.28 18.36
CA GLY A 207 -14.40 4.93 17.84
C GLY A 207 -15.86 4.55 17.72
N GLU A 208 -16.33 4.25 16.51
CA GLU A 208 -17.29 3.17 16.32
C GLU A 208 -17.38 2.65 14.87
N MET A 209 -17.14 1.35 14.74
CA MET A 209 -17.98 0.49 13.90
C MET A 209 -18.91 -0.23 14.87
N SER A 210 -19.96 0.47 15.31
CA SER A 210 -21.12 -0.13 15.97
C SER A 210 -22.15 -0.58 14.93
N GLY A 211 -23.06 -1.44 15.36
CA GLY A 211 -24.26 -1.74 14.59
C GLY A 211 -25.31 -0.64 14.74
N ASN A 212 -26.38 -0.74 13.96
CA ASN A 212 -27.53 0.14 14.09
C ASN A 212 -28.13 0.05 15.52
N GLU A 213 -28.07 1.15 16.27
CA GLU A 213 -29.19 1.54 17.14
C GLU A 213 -29.74 2.90 16.67
N PRO A 214 -31.07 3.11 16.73
CA PRO A 214 -31.66 4.35 16.26
C PRO A 214 -31.40 5.48 17.26
N ASN A 215 -30.73 6.55 16.82
CA ASN A 215 -30.57 7.76 17.61
C ASN A 215 -31.93 8.28 18.10
N LYS A 216 -32.19 8.16 19.40
CA LYS A 216 -33.29 8.87 20.06
C LYS A 216 -33.01 10.37 19.93
N LYS A 217 -33.81 11.07 19.14
CA LYS A 217 -33.76 12.53 19.04
C LYS A 217 -33.94 13.13 20.44
N VAL A 218 -32.90 13.73 20.98
CA VAL A 218 -33.02 14.69 22.08
C VAL A 218 -33.56 15.97 21.45
N ALA A 219 -34.78 16.36 21.81
CA ALA A 219 -35.36 17.61 21.32
C ALA A 219 -34.69 18.80 22.02
N GLY A 220 -34.16 19.77 21.26
CA GLY A 220 -33.49 20.92 21.86
C GLY A 220 -32.88 21.95 20.91
N GLU A 221 -32.47 21.56 19.69
CA GLU A 221 -31.85 22.48 18.73
C GLU A 221 -32.60 22.49 17.39
N GLN A 222 -32.84 23.70 16.85
CA GLN A 222 -33.47 23.90 15.55
C GLN A 222 -32.38 23.90 14.46
N GLU A 223 -32.15 22.74 13.84
CA GLU A 223 -31.36 22.67 12.61
C GLU A 223 -32.15 23.23 11.42
N ASP A 224 -31.49 24.10 10.66
CA ASP A 224 -31.94 24.72 9.41
C ASP A 224 -32.02 23.64 8.30
N GLU A 225 -33.24 23.15 7.99
CA GLU A 225 -33.49 22.03 7.05
C GLU A 225 -33.19 22.38 5.58
N GLY A 226 -31.91 22.57 5.27
CA GLY A 226 -31.41 22.47 3.90
C GLY A 226 -31.49 21.03 3.41
N SER A 227 -32.24 20.79 2.33
CA SER A 227 -32.33 19.46 1.70
C SER A 227 -30.94 18.91 1.34
N PRO A 228 -30.70 17.59 1.48
CA PRO A 228 -29.37 17.00 1.26
C PRO A 228 -28.92 17.22 -0.20
N PRO A 229 -27.63 17.54 -0.43
CA PRO A 229 -27.11 17.89 -1.75
C PRO A 229 -27.33 16.75 -2.76
N GLU A 230 -27.90 17.05 -3.93
CA GLU A 230 -28.19 16.01 -4.92
C GLU A 230 -26.92 15.39 -5.53
N CYS A 231 -27.01 14.09 -5.85
CA CYS A 231 -25.95 13.37 -6.54
C CYS A 231 -25.99 13.69 -8.04
N THR A 232 -25.00 14.45 -8.52
CA THR A 232 -24.92 14.88 -9.93
C THR A 232 -24.22 13.86 -10.84
N LEU A 233 -23.81 12.71 -10.30
CA LEU A 233 -23.27 11.60 -11.09
C LEU A 233 -24.38 10.93 -11.90
N GLU A 234 -24.09 10.58 -13.15
CA GLU A 234 -24.99 9.74 -13.95
C GLU A 234 -25.36 8.45 -13.20
N LYS A 235 -26.61 7.99 -13.35
CA LYS A 235 -27.12 6.76 -12.71
C LYS A 235 -26.16 5.54 -12.77
N PRO A 236 -25.40 5.29 -13.86
CA PRO A 236 -24.43 4.18 -13.93
C PRO A 236 -23.15 4.43 -13.12
N ILE A 237 -22.62 5.66 -13.16
CA ILE A 237 -21.44 6.06 -12.38
C ILE A 237 -21.80 6.10 -10.89
N LYS A 238 -23.00 6.58 -10.54
CA LYS A 238 -23.56 6.53 -9.18
C LYS A 238 -23.56 5.09 -8.64
N LYS A 239 -24.15 4.14 -9.39
CA LYS A 239 -24.17 2.70 -9.01
C LYS A 239 -22.78 2.09 -8.86
N LEU A 240 -21.83 2.49 -9.71
CA LEU A 240 -20.45 2.05 -9.59
C LEU A 240 -19.77 2.61 -8.33
N MET A 241 -20.00 3.87 -7.98
CA MET A 241 -19.47 4.47 -6.75
C MET A 241 -20.12 3.86 -5.51
N GLU A 242 -21.43 3.60 -5.53
CA GLU A 242 -22.14 2.84 -4.50
C GLU A 242 -21.50 1.45 -4.27
N PHE A 243 -21.09 0.75 -5.35
CA PHE A 243 -20.42 -0.56 -5.25
C PHE A 243 -18.94 -0.46 -4.80
N ILE A 244 -18.17 0.49 -5.32
CA ILE A 244 -16.74 0.67 -4.98
C ILE A 244 -16.56 1.17 -3.53
N PHE A 245 -17.52 1.93 -3.01
CA PHE A 245 -17.50 2.47 -1.65
C PHE A 245 -18.53 1.82 -0.70
N ASP A 246 -18.98 0.59 -1.01
CA ASP A 246 -19.87 -0.18 -0.13
C ASP A 246 -19.19 -0.59 1.19
N GLN A 247 -19.61 0.03 2.29
CA GLN A 247 -19.12 -0.28 3.64
C GLN A 247 -19.38 -1.75 4.04
N GLN A 248 -20.37 -2.42 3.46
CA GLN A 248 -20.61 -3.85 3.71
C GLN A 248 -19.58 -4.73 2.98
N CYS A 249 -19.25 -4.46 1.71
CA CYS A 249 -18.15 -5.12 0.99
C CYS A 249 -16.83 -4.97 1.76
N PHE A 250 -16.55 -3.77 2.30
CA PHE A 250 -15.39 -3.53 3.16
C PHE A 250 -15.45 -4.36 4.45
N SER A 251 -16.56 -4.34 5.18
CA SER A 251 -16.72 -5.09 6.44
C SER A 251 -16.60 -6.61 6.22
N LYS A 252 -17.22 -7.13 5.15
CA LYS A 252 -17.11 -8.54 4.73
C LYS A 252 -15.66 -8.91 4.38
N THR A 253 -14.98 -8.08 3.59
CA THR A 253 -13.57 -8.31 3.20
C THR A 253 -12.63 -8.28 4.41
N ILE A 254 -12.77 -7.31 5.32
CA ILE A 254 -11.99 -7.22 6.55
C ILE A 254 -12.17 -8.49 7.41
N SER A 255 -13.42 -8.98 7.52
CA SER A 255 -13.74 -10.21 8.25
C SER A 255 -13.19 -11.47 7.56
N ALA A 256 -13.31 -11.58 6.23
CA ALA A 256 -12.79 -12.70 5.43
C ALA A 256 -11.26 -12.80 5.50
N LEU A 257 -10.57 -11.65 5.49
CA LEU A 257 -9.13 -11.53 5.70
C LEU A 257 -8.73 -11.55 7.19
N LYS A 258 -9.69 -11.66 8.13
CA LYS A 258 -9.50 -11.69 9.59
C LYS A 258 -8.74 -10.51 10.19
N TYR A 259 -8.64 -9.39 9.50
CA TYR A 259 -7.90 -8.21 9.94
C TYR A 259 -8.66 -7.46 11.05
N ASP A 260 -7.98 -7.10 12.15
CA ASP A 260 -8.60 -6.34 13.25
C ASP A 260 -8.55 -4.82 12.99
N ALA A 261 -9.53 -4.37 12.20
CA ALA A 261 -9.75 -2.95 11.90
C ALA A 261 -10.25 -2.12 13.10
N LYS A 262 -10.67 -2.74 14.23
CA LYS A 262 -10.96 -1.98 15.46
C LYS A 262 -9.66 -1.60 16.15
N LYS A 263 -8.71 -2.53 16.26
CA LYS A 263 -7.40 -2.30 16.90
C LYS A 263 -6.43 -1.49 16.05
N LEU A 264 -6.48 -1.62 14.72
CA LEU A 264 -5.72 -0.78 13.80
C LEU A 264 -6.58 -0.35 12.60
N PRO A 265 -7.37 0.72 12.74
CA PRO A 265 -8.18 1.27 11.66
C PRO A 265 -7.33 1.60 10.42
N LEU A 266 -7.87 1.35 9.22
CA LEU A 266 -7.11 1.44 7.97
C LEU A 266 -6.44 2.82 7.75
N GLY A 267 -7.11 3.91 8.13
CA GLY A 267 -6.52 5.26 8.12
C GLY A 267 -5.32 5.43 9.06
N ALA A 268 -5.32 4.76 10.21
CA ALA A 268 -4.24 4.79 11.20
C ALA A 268 -3.01 3.96 10.79
N LEU A 269 -3.14 3.06 9.81
CA LEU A 269 -2.07 2.14 9.40
C LEU A 269 -0.85 2.90 8.82
N SER A 270 0.32 2.74 9.45
CA SER A 270 1.58 3.36 9.01
C SER A 270 2.27 2.54 7.89
N LYS A 271 3.11 3.20 7.10
CA LYS A 271 3.94 2.52 6.07
C LYS A 271 4.96 1.58 6.73
N SER A 272 5.54 1.99 7.85
CA SER A 272 6.50 1.23 8.65
C SER A 272 5.90 -0.08 9.18
N THR A 273 4.69 -0.07 9.76
CA THR A 273 4.02 -1.31 10.21
C THR A 273 3.78 -2.30 9.07
N ILE A 274 3.32 -1.84 7.90
CA ILE A 274 3.16 -2.69 6.70
C ILE A 274 4.51 -3.28 6.26
N THR A 275 5.56 -2.44 6.25
CA THR A 275 6.92 -2.81 5.83
C THR A 275 7.54 -3.85 6.78
N SER A 276 7.34 -3.68 8.09
CA SER A 276 7.75 -4.64 9.12
C SER A 276 6.96 -5.95 9.05
N GLY A 277 5.66 -5.92 8.77
CA GLY A 277 4.85 -7.10 8.49
C GLY A 277 5.41 -7.90 7.30
N PHE A 278 5.66 -7.21 6.17
CA PHE A 278 6.28 -7.82 4.99
C PHE A 278 7.67 -8.41 5.30
N LYS A 279 8.50 -7.73 6.10
CA LYS A 279 9.82 -8.22 6.55
C LYS A 279 9.70 -9.55 7.32
N GLN A 280 8.66 -9.75 8.15
CA GLN A 280 8.43 -11.04 8.80
C GLN A 280 7.95 -12.12 7.83
N LEU A 281 7.02 -11.81 6.92
CA LEU A 281 6.62 -12.77 5.87
C LEU A 281 7.79 -13.13 4.94
N LYS A 282 8.75 -12.23 4.72
CA LYS A 282 10.00 -12.49 3.98
C LYS A 282 10.98 -13.39 4.74
N ASN A 283 11.06 -13.25 6.06
CA ASN A 283 11.81 -14.17 6.92
C ASN A 283 11.16 -15.57 6.95
N LEU A 284 9.83 -15.65 7.07
CA LEU A 284 9.07 -16.92 6.99
C LEU A 284 9.26 -17.59 5.63
N ALA A 285 9.10 -16.84 4.53
CA ALA A 285 9.30 -17.37 3.18
C ALA A 285 10.68 -18.00 3.00
N ALA A 286 11.74 -17.31 3.42
CA ALA A 286 13.09 -17.84 3.37
C ALA A 286 13.25 -19.12 4.22
N LEU A 287 12.66 -19.16 5.41
CA LEU A 287 12.72 -20.32 6.31
C LEU A 287 11.90 -21.54 5.82
N LEU A 288 10.84 -21.31 5.05
CA LEU A 288 10.03 -22.33 4.39
C LEU A 288 10.61 -22.79 3.03
N ASP A 289 11.59 -22.06 2.49
CA ASP A 289 12.37 -22.44 1.31
C ASP A 289 13.73 -23.07 1.69
N ASP A 290 14.32 -22.69 2.83
CA ASP A 290 15.53 -23.26 3.42
C ASP A 290 15.40 -23.41 4.96
N PRO A 291 15.12 -24.63 5.45
CA PRO A 291 15.05 -24.93 6.88
C PRO A 291 16.35 -24.75 7.67
N ALA A 292 17.53 -24.79 7.03
CA ALA A 292 18.82 -24.64 7.72
C ALA A 292 19.02 -23.23 8.30
N LEU A 293 18.24 -22.25 7.83
CA LEU A 293 18.16 -20.90 8.41
C LEU A 293 17.63 -20.89 9.84
N ALA A 294 16.94 -21.92 10.31
CA ALA A 294 16.47 -22.01 11.70
C ALA A 294 17.64 -21.91 12.69
N SER A 295 18.62 -22.80 12.55
CA SER A 295 19.79 -22.83 13.44
C SER A 295 20.84 -21.80 13.03
N SER A 296 21.14 -21.64 11.73
CA SER A 296 22.24 -20.78 11.27
C SER A 296 21.97 -19.26 11.36
N LYS A 297 20.70 -18.83 11.46
CA LYS A 297 20.32 -17.41 11.54
C LYS A 297 19.51 -17.05 12.80
N TRP A 298 18.74 -17.98 13.36
CA TRP A 298 17.87 -17.70 14.51
C TRP A 298 18.27 -18.44 15.79
N ASP A 299 19.26 -19.35 15.74
CA ASP A 299 19.71 -20.20 16.85
C ASP A 299 18.56 -20.97 17.52
N MET A 300 17.65 -21.50 16.70
CA MET A 300 16.38 -22.13 17.13
C MET A 300 16.11 -23.41 16.34
N ARG A 301 15.20 -24.26 16.83
CA ARG A 301 14.63 -25.34 16.01
C ARG A 301 13.66 -24.75 14.99
N LEU A 302 13.44 -25.48 13.89
CA LEU A 302 12.58 -25.04 12.79
C LEU A 302 11.17 -24.62 13.23
N ALA A 303 10.52 -25.42 14.07
CA ALA A 303 9.18 -25.11 14.58
C ALA A 303 9.15 -23.84 15.45
N GLU A 304 10.14 -23.68 16.33
CA GLU A 304 10.28 -22.52 17.22
C GLU A 304 10.51 -21.23 16.41
N ALA A 305 11.36 -21.28 15.37
CA ALA A 305 11.63 -20.16 14.48
C ALA A 305 10.41 -19.78 13.61
N ILE A 306 9.67 -20.77 13.08
CA ILE A 306 8.42 -20.54 12.33
C ILE A 306 7.34 -19.94 13.25
N GLU A 307 7.18 -20.44 14.49
CA GLU A 307 6.23 -19.86 15.44
C GLU A 307 6.63 -18.44 15.82
N GLN A 308 7.89 -18.17 16.18
CA GLN A 308 8.36 -16.84 16.55
C GLN A 308 8.10 -15.81 15.44
N LEU A 309 8.38 -16.15 14.18
CA LEU A 309 8.15 -15.24 13.06
C LEU A 309 6.65 -15.04 12.76
N SER A 310 5.83 -16.09 12.92
CA SER A 310 4.36 -16.00 12.83
C SER A 310 3.80 -15.08 13.93
N ASN A 311 4.20 -15.31 15.18
CA ASN A 311 3.88 -14.53 16.36
C ASN A 311 4.26 -13.05 16.19
N THR A 312 5.45 -12.78 15.64
CA THR A 312 5.93 -11.43 15.37
C THR A 312 5.12 -10.76 14.25
N TYR A 313 4.77 -11.49 13.19
CA TYR A 313 3.90 -10.99 12.11
C TYR A 313 2.51 -10.58 12.62
N TYR A 314 1.81 -11.45 13.34
CA TYR A 314 0.47 -11.13 13.90
C TYR A 314 0.52 -10.04 14.99
N SER A 315 1.67 -9.87 15.64
CA SER A 315 1.90 -8.74 16.54
C SER A 315 1.97 -7.42 15.78
N PHE A 316 2.65 -7.35 14.62
CA PHE A 316 2.66 -6.17 13.75
C PHE A 316 1.31 -5.93 13.05
N ILE A 317 0.66 -6.98 12.55
CA ILE A 317 -0.56 -6.92 11.73
C ILE A 317 -1.72 -7.52 12.53
N PRO A 318 -2.57 -6.70 13.16
CA PRO A 318 -3.59 -7.20 14.09
C PRO A 318 -4.63 -8.11 13.43
N HIS A 319 -4.92 -9.23 14.07
CA HIS A 319 -5.86 -10.24 13.59
C HIS A 319 -6.93 -10.64 14.63
N ALA A 320 -8.16 -10.75 14.15
CA ALA A 320 -9.36 -11.04 14.93
C ALA A 320 -9.62 -12.56 15.05
N PHE A 321 -8.76 -13.27 15.79
CA PHE A 321 -8.93 -14.71 16.05
C PHE A 321 -9.99 -15.04 17.14
N GLY A 322 -10.49 -14.03 17.86
CA GLY A 322 -11.41 -14.21 19.00
C GLY A 322 -10.77 -15.05 20.10
N ARG A 323 -11.44 -16.12 20.55
CA ARG A 323 -10.91 -17.09 21.52
C ARG A 323 -10.12 -18.25 20.89
N LYS A 324 -10.12 -18.38 19.56
CA LYS A 324 -9.33 -19.43 18.88
C LYS A 324 -7.84 -19.08 18.88
N GLN A 325 -7.02 -20.13 18.85
CA GLN A 325 -5.57 -20.02 18.77
C GLN A 325 -5.13 -19.33 17.46
N PRO A 326 -4.17 -18.39 17.49
CA PRO A 326 -3.55 -17.84 16.28
C PRO A 326 -2.86 -18.96 15.48
N PRO A 327 -3.13 -19.11 14.16
CA PRO A 327 -2.59 -20.22 13.37
C PRO A 327 -1.15 -19.95 12.93
N ILE A 328 -0.27 -20.96 13.07
CA ILE A 328 1.14 -20.85 12.68
C ILE A 328 1.29 -20.87 11.15
N ILE A 329 2.08 -19.95 10.57
CA ILE A 329 2.28 -19.81 9.12
C ILE A 329 3.37 -20.80 8.68
N HIS A 330 3.01 -22.07 8.62
CA HIS A 330 3.92 -23.20 8.37
C HIS A 330 3.93 -23.69 6.91
N ASP A 331 3.09 -23.12 6.03
CA ASP A 331 3.00 -23.53 4.63
C ASP A 331 2.83 -22.34 3.66
N LYS A 332 3.12 -22.61 2.38
CA LYS A 332 3.16 -21.61 1.31
C LYS A 332 1.78 -21.05 0.91
N ASN A 333 0.68 -21.75 1.19
CA ASN A 333 -0.68 -21.28 0.96
C ASN A 333 -1.17 -20.35 2.07
N LEU A 334 -0.85 -20.64 3.34
CA LEU A 334 -1.06 -19.69 4.44
C LEU A 334 -0.24 -18.41 4.20
N LEU A 335 1.07 -18.55 3.95
CA LEU A 335 1.96 -17.43 3.61
C LEU A 335 1.39 -16.56 2.47
N LYS A 336 0.86 -17.17 1.41
CA LYS A 336 0.26 -16.45 0.26
C LYS A 336 -0.98 -15.63 0.65
N LYS A 337 -1.84 -16.12 1.54
CA LYS A 337 -3.02 -15.37 2.03
C LYS A 337 -2.61 -14.13 2.84
N GLU A 338 -1.59 -14.27 3.68
CA GLU A 338 -1.04 -13.15 4.47
C GLU A 338 -0.36 -12.09 3.58
N ILE A 339 0.29 -12.51 2.48
CA ILE A 339 0.80 -11.60 1.44
C ILE A 339 -0.36 -10.86 0.76
N GLU A 340 -1.43 -11.57 0.37
CA GLU A 340 -2.62 -10.97 -0.29
C GLU A 340 -3.34 -9.95 0.60
N LEU A 341 -3.40 -10.20 1.92
CA LEU A 341 -3.85 -9.22 2.92
C LEU A 341 -2.94 -7.98 2.92
N LEU A 342 -1.64 -8.14 3.15
CA LEU A 342 -0.69 -7.02 3.21
C LEU A 342 -0.64 -6.20 1.91
N GLN A 343 -0.89 -6.83 0.75
CA GLN A 343 -1.01 -6.13 -0.53
C GLN A 343 -2.31 -5.34 -0.68
N SER A 344 -3.40 -5.77 -0.04
CA SER A 344 -4.73 -5.12 -0.14
C SER A 344 -4.87 -3.93 0.82
N LEU A 345 -4.29 -4.03 2.02
CA LEU A 345 -4.36 -2.97 3.06
C LEU A 345 -4.04 -1.54 2.56
N PRO A 346 -3.04 -1.27 1.70
CA PRO A 346 -2.73 0.08 1.23
C PRO A 346 -3.67 0.60 0.14
N ASP A 347 -4.50 -0.24 -0.49
CA ASP A 347 -5.61 0.21 -1.37
C ASP A 347 -6.88 0.45 -0.53
N MET A 348 -7.19 -0.48 0.38
CA MET A 348 -8.29 -0.35 1.34
C MET A 348 -8.13 0.89 2.23
N LYS A 349 -6.89 1.27 2.57
CA LYS A 349 -6.57 2.52 3.26
C LYS A 349 -6.98 3.76 2.46
N VAL A 350 -6.61 3.83 1.18
CA VAL A 350 -6.97 4.97 0.32
C VAL A 350 -8.50 5.08 0.19
N ALA A 351 -9.19 3.95 0.03
CA ALA A 351 -10.64 3.92 0.03
C ALA A 351 -11.24 4.46 1.35
N ALA A 352 -10.74 4.01 2.50
CA ALA A 352 -11.19 4.47 3.82
C ALA A 352 -10.87 5.96 4.09
N GLU A 353 -9.75 6.48 3.58
CA GLU A 353 -9.41 7.91 3.64
C GLU A 353 -10.37 8.75 2.77
N LEU A 354 -10.77 8.26 1.59
CA LEU A 354 -11.79 8.90 0.74
C LEU A 354 -13.19 8.86 1.39
N MET A 355 -13.58 7.72 1.97
CA MET A 355 -14.85 7.57 2.72
C MET A 355 -14.96 8.52 3.91
N LYS A 356 -13.86 8.75 4.64
CA LYS A 356 -13.81 9.59 5.85
C LYS A 356 -13.79 11.09 5.60
N SER A 357 -13.67 11.55 4.35
CA SER A 357 -13.51 12.98 4.05
C SER A 357 -14.73 13.81 4.49
N ASP A 358 -14.50 14.76 5.38
CA ASP A 358 -15.41 15.11 6.50
C ASP A 358 -16.82 15.65 6.18
N CYS A 359 -17.74 15.39 7.11
CA CYS A 359 -19.09 15.96 7.12
C CYS A 359 -19.17 17.40 7.68
N LYS A 360 -18.04 17.94 8.18
CA LYS A 360 -17.99 19.17 9.01
C LYS A 360 -17.90 20.50 8.25
N THR A 361 -17.69 20.49 6.92
CA THR A 361 -18.11 21.62 6.08
C THR A 361 -19.61 21.50 5.78
N ARG A 362 -20.35 22.62 5.69
CA ARG A 362 -21.70 22.64 5.07
C ARG A 362 -21.55 22.12 3.63
N ASN A 363 -21.82 20.83 3.44
CA ASN A 363 -21.40 20.10 2.25
C ASN A 363 -22.38 20.35 1.10
N LEU A 364 -22.13 21.38 0.29
CA LEU A 364 -22.84 21.69 -0.97
C LEU A 364 -22.68 20.60 -2.06
N ILE A 365 -22.04 19.47 -1.76
CA ILE A 365 -21.62 18.43 -2.70
C ILE A 365 -21.93 17.05 -2.09
N HIS A 366 -22.70 16.23 -2.80
CA HIS A 366 -23.08 14.89 -2.38
C HIS A 366 -21.86 13.98 -2.10
N PRO A 367 -21.89 13.09 -1.09
CA PRO A 367 -20.73 12.25 -0.74
C PRO A 367 -20.15 11.43 -1.90
N LEU A 368 -20.99 10.84 -2.76
CA LEU A 368 -20.51 10.10 -3.94
C LEU A 368 -19.80 11.01 -4.96
N ASN A 369 -20.24 12.27 -5.13
CA ASN A 369 -19.56 13.22 -6.01
C ASN A 369 -18.13 13.48 -5.52
N ARG A 370 -17.97 13.68 -4.20
CA ARG A 370 -16.65 13.86 -3.56
C ARG A 370 -15.78 12.63 -3.69
N GLN A 371 -16.32 11.43 -3.41
CA GLN A 371 -15.58 10.18 -3.52
C GLN A 371 -15.10 9.94 -4.96
N PHE A 372 -15.95 10.24 -5.94
CA PHE A 372 -15.60 10.19 -7.37
C PHE A 372 -14.51 11.20 -7.74
N GLN A 373 -14.65 12.48 -7.38
CA GLN A 373 -13.60 13.50 -7.54
C GLN A 373 -12.28 13.08 -6.88
N GLY A 374 -12.38 12.45 -5.70
CA GLY A 374 -11.27 11.93 -4.91
C GLY A 374 -10.48 10.80 -5.58
N LEU A 375 -11.03 10.12 -6.59
CA LEU A 375 -10.29 9.17 -7.43
C LEU A 375 -9.27 9.90 -8.33
N GLY A 376 -9.55 11.12 -8.79
CA GLY A 376 -8.67 11.86 -9.71
C GLY A 376 -8.50 11.16 -11.06
N LEU A 377 -9.63 10.89 -11.71
CA LEU A 377 -9.64 10.41 -13.09
C LEU A 377 -9.75 11.59 -14.06
N GLU A 378 -8.99 11.54 -15.15
CA GLU A 378 -9.10 12.46 -16.29
C GLU A 378 -10.25 12.02 -17.23
N GLU A 379 -10.58 10.72 -17.29
CA GLU A 379 -11.77 10.20 -17.97
C GLU A 379 -12.48 9.11 -17.14
N MET A 380 -13.82 9.13 -17.15
CA MET A 380 -14.69 8.04 -16.68
C MET A 380 -15.95 7.91 -17.57
N THR A 381 -15.76 7.82 -18.88
CA THR A 381 -16.87 7.80 -19.86
C THR A 381 -17.55 6.44 -19.87
N ARG A 382 -18.85 6.38 -19.57
CA ARG A 382 -19.66 5.18 -19.84
C ARG A 382 -19.74 4.95 -21.36
N LEU A 383 -19.51 3.72 -21.79
CA LEU A 383 -19.77 3.31 -23.16
C LEU A 383 -21.27 3.04 -23.38
N ASP A 384 -21.78 3.43 -24.55
CA ASP A 384 -23.10 2.99 -25.00
C ASP A 384 -23.10 1.50 -25.33
N ARG A 385 -24.20 0.81 -25.01
CA ARG A 385 -24.40 -0.63 -25.18
C ARG A 385 -24.54 -1.06 -26.65
N HIS A 386 -24.96 -0.13 -27.51
CA HIS A 386 -25.11 -0.38 -28.95
C HIS A 386 -23.84 0.00 -29.74
N SER A 387 -22.85 0.62 -29.09
CA SER A 387 -21.54 0.93 -29.69
C SER A 387 -20.74 -0.32 -30.07
N SER A 388 -19.94 -0.20 -31.14
CA SER A 388 -18.95 -1.22 -31.53
C SER A 388 -17.90 -1.44 -30.45
N GLU A 389 -17.47 -0.39 -29.76
CA GLU A 389 -16.50 -0.42 -28.65
C GLU A 389 -17.00 -1.36 -27.53
N PHE A 390 -18.22 -1.16 -27.03
CA PHE A 390 -18.86 -2.05 -26.06
C PHE A 390 -19.02 -3.47 -26.61
N GLY A 391 -19.48 -3.62 -27.86
CA GLY A 391 -19.70 -4.91 -28.51
C GLY A 391 -18.42 -5.77 -28.64
N TYR A 392 -17.29 -5.18 -29.00
CA TYR A 392 -16.01 -5.88 -29.07
C TYR A 392 -15.46 -6.22 -27.68
N LEU A 393 -15.59 -5.33 -26.70
CA LEU A 393 -15.15 -5.57 -25.32
C LEU A 393 -15.96 -6.70 -24.66
N MET A 394 -17.29 -6.73 -24.87
CA MET A 394 -18.14 -7.83 -24.42
C MET A 394 -17.82 -9.15 -25.12
N LYS A 395 -17.51 -9.14 -26.42
CA LYS A 395 -17.03 -10.33 -27.14
C LYS A 395 -15.69 -10.83 -26.59
N TYR A 396 -14.73 -9.93 -26.33
CA TYR A 396 -13.43 -10.31 -25.73
C TYR A 396 -13.60 -10.90 -24.33
N LEU A 397 -14.44 -10.31 -23.47
CA LEU A 397 -14.74 -10.83 -22.14
C LEU A 397 -15.21 -12.30 -22.18
N ASN A 398 -16.10 -12.63 -23.13
CA ASN A 398 -16.68 -13.96 -23.24
C ASN A 398 -15.82 -14.95 -24.04
N SER A 399 -15.08 -14.51 -25.07
CA SER A 399 -14.22 -15.39 -25.88
C SER A 399 -12.92 -15.79 -25.17
N SER A 400 -12.42 -14.92 -24.28
CA SER A 400 -11.22 -15.18 -23.48
C SER A 400 -11.46 -15.97 -22.18
N GLY A 401 -12.69 -16.43 -21.95
CA GLY A 401 -13.03 -17.27 -20.81
C GLY A 401 -12.43 -18.68 -20.92
N GLY A 402 -11.43 -18.98 -20.09
CA GLY A 402 -10.91 -20.34 -19.91
C GLY A 402 -11.99 -21.30 -19.38
N VAL A 403 -12.32 -22.31 -20.18
CA VAL A 403 -13.43 -23.27 -19.97
C VAL A 403 -13.43 -23.89 -18.57
N ALA A 404 -12.26 -24.22 -18.03
CA ALA A 404 -12.13 -24.93 -16.76
C ALA A 404 -12.60 -24.13 -15.54
N HIS A 405 -12.75 -22.81 -15.63
CA HIS A 405 -13.26 -21.98 -14.54
C HIS A 405 -14.80 -21.96 -14.46
N LYS A 406 -15.51 -22.54 -15.44
CA LYS A 406 -16.98 -22.64 -15.50
C LYS A 406 -17.72 -21.32 -15.20
N MET A 407 -17.21 -20.19 -15.69
CA MET A 407 -17.81 -18.87 -15.45
C MET A 407 -18.68 -18.41 -16.63
N THR A 408 -19.78 -17.73 -16.32
CA THR A 408 -20.55 -16.91 -17.27
C THR A 408 -20.68 -15.48 -16.75
N TYR A 409 -20.83 -14.52 -17.69
CA TYR A 409 -20.78 -13.08 -17.40
C TYR A 409 -22.04 -12.35 -17.87
N THR A 410 -22.79 -11.80 -16.92
CA THR A 410 -23.76 -10.74 -17.21
C THR A 410 -23.03 -9.41 -17.14
N THR A 411 -22.79 -8.76 -18.28
CA THR A 411 -22.18 -7.42 -18.29
C THR A 411 -23.20 -6.42 -17.78
N LYS A 412 -22.88 -5.69 -16.70
CA LYS A 412 -23.65 -4.52 -16.31
C LYS A 412 -23.26 -3.39 -17.25
N ASP A 413 -22.17 -2.67 -16.97
CA ASP A 413 -21.74 -1.51 -17.76
C ASP A 413 -20.23 -1.54 -17.98
N ILE A 414 -19.77 -0.84 -19.03
CA ILE A 414 -18.35 -0.69 -19.36
C ILE A 414 -18.04 0.81 -19.39
N PHE A 415 -16.93 1.18 -18.78
CA PHE A 415 -16.43 2.55 -18.71
C PHE A 415 -15.05 2.61 -19.33
N ARG A 416 -14.80 3.60 -20.20
CA ARG A 416 -13.45 3.99 -20.62
C ARG A 416 -12.87 4.90 -19.55
N ILE A 417 -11.63 4.64 -19.15
CA ILE A 417 -11.01 5.28 -17.98
C ILE A 417 -9.63 5.83 -18.30
N GLU A 418 -9.34 7.01 -17.75
CA GLU A 418 -8.01 7.61 -17.78
C GLU A 418 -7.68 8.18 -16.40
N ARG A 419 -6.50 7.84 -15.89
CA ARG A 419 -6.01 8.24 -14.56
C ARG A 419 -5.11 9.47 -14.68
N GLN A 420 -5.21 10.40 -13.73
CA GLN A 420 -4.46 11.66 -13.78
C GLN A 420 -2.95 11.44 -14.01
N GLY A 421 -2.43 12.01 -15.09
CA GLY A 421 -1.02 11.91 -15.49
C GLY A 421 -0.54 10.51 -15.92
N GLU A 422 -1.38 9.48 -15.98
CA GLU A 422 -0.94 8.11 -16.27
C GLU A 422 -0.52 7.91 -17.72
N CYS A 423 -1.21 8.54 -18.67
CA CYS A 423 -0.79 8.60 -20.07
C CYS A 423 0.60 9.23 -20.20
N LYS A 424 0.81 10.40 -19.59
CA LYS A 424 2.10 11.09 -19.55
C LYS A 424 3.21 10.24 -18.93
N ARG A 425 2.90 9.42 -17.89
CA ARG A 425 3.84 8.45 -17.31
C ARG A 425 4.23 7.35 -18.32
N PHE A 426 3.26 6.82 -19.05
CA PHE A 426 3.43 5.73 -20.01
C PHE A 426 4.23 6.18 -21.25
N GLU A 427 3.81 7.30 -21.85
CA GLU A 427 4.39 7.85 -23.09
C GLU A 427 5.80 8.43 -22.89
N ASN A 428 6.06 9.12 -21.77
CA ASN A 428 7.41 9.65 -21.47
C ASN A 428 8.33 8.63 -20.81
N SER A 429 7.89 7.37 -20.65
CA SER A 429 8.70 6.32 -20.04
C SER A 429 9.89 5.92 -20.92
N LYS A 430 10.88 5.24 -20.31
CA LYS A 430 11.93 4.53 -21.07
C LYS A 430 11.39 3.44 -22.01
N PHE A 431 10.13 3.00 -21.82
CA PHE A 431 9.52 1.92 -22.60
C PHE A 431 8.91 2.40 -23.92
N SER A 432 8.56 3.68 -24.08
CA SER A 432 8.07 4.20 -25.37
C SER A 432 9.16 4.24 -26.47
N LYS A 433 10.43 4.03 -26.09
CA LYS A 433 11.61 4.02 -26.97
C LYS A 433 12.08 2.62 -27.37
N ILE A 434 11.37 1.56 -26.97
CA ILE A 434 11.74 0.16 -27.27
C ILE A 434 10.93 -0.39 -28.46
N PRO A 435 11.29 -1.55 -29.03
CA PRO A 435 10.44 -2.25 -30.00
C PRO A 435 9.07 -2.62 -29.39
N SER A 436 8.02 -1.88 -29.76
CA SER A 436 6.70 -1.95 -29.13
C SER A 436 6.00 -3.30 -29.33
N ASN A 437 5.56 -3.90 -28.22
CA ASN A 437 4.73 -5.10 -28.16
C ASN A 437 3.57 -4.85 -27.17
N ARG A 438 2.89 -3.71 -27.34
CA ARG A 438 1.74 -3.33 -26.51
C ARG A 438 0.62 -4.36 -26.60
N ARG A 439 0.05 -4.73 -25.45
CA ARG A 439 -1.12 -5.62 -25.38
C ARG A 439 -2.21 -5.05 -24.47
N LEU A 440 -3.46 -5.29 -24.85
CA LEU A 440 -4.63 -5.02 -24.02
C LEU A 440 -4.95 -6.31 -23.25
N LEU A 441 -4.80 -6.29 -21.92
CA LEU A 441 -4.83 -7.48 -21.06
C LEU A 441 -5.70 -7.26 -19.81
N TRP A 442 -6.22 -8.35 -19.26
CA TRP A 442 -7.05 -8.34 -18.06
C TRP A 442 -6.22 -8.22 -16.77
N HIS A 443 -6.77 -7.46 -15.84
CA HIS A 443 -6.44 -7.47 -14.41
C HIS A 443 -7.74 -7.61 -13.59
N GLY A 444 -7.67 -8.28 -12.45
CA GLY A 444 -8.79 -8.46 -11.52
C GLY A 444 -8.33 -8.32 -10.08
N SER A 445 -9.16 -7.70 -9.24
CA SER A 445 -8.89 -7.48 -7.82
C SER A 445 -10.20 -7.37 -7.03
N ARG A 446 -10.13 -7.49 -5.71
CA ARG A 446 -11.27 -7.35 -4.78
C ARG A 446 -11.94 -5.98 -4.91
N CYS A 447 -13.27 -5.93 -4.76
CA CYS A 447 -14.09 -4.69 -4.76
C CYS A 447 -13.41 -3.55 -3.97
N THR A 448 -12.94 -3.86 -2.75
CA THR A 448 -12.33 -2.92 -1.80
C THR A 448 -11.02 -2.28 -2.27
N ASN A 449 -10.36 -2.88 -3.26
CA ASN A 449 -9.07 -2.41 -3.76
C ASN A 449 -9.24 -1.43 -4.93
N LEU A 450 -10.43 -1.37 -5.56
CA LEU A 450 -10.62 -0.61 -6.78
C LEU A 450 -10.49 0.90 -6.59
N ALA A 451 -10.94 1.48 -5.47
CA ALA A 451 -10.71 2.91 -5.20
C ALA A 451 -9.22 3.24 -5.09
N GLY A 452 -8.43 2.37 -4.46
CA GLY A 452 -6.97 2.50 -4.38
C GLY A 452 -6.28 2.35 -5.75
N ILE A 453 -6.69 1.37 -6.56
CA ILE A 453 -6.16 1.16 -7.91
C ILE A 453 -6.56 2.31 -8.86
N LEU A 454 -7.79 2.83 -8.77
CA LEU A 454 -8.25 3.96 -9.58
C LEU A 454 -7.58 5.28 -9.14
N ARG A 455 -7.18 5.44 -7.86
CA ARG A 455 -6.47 6.62 -7.35
C ARG A 455 -4.94 6.56 -7.53
N MET A 456 -4.30 5.46 -7.16
CA MET A 456 -2.84 5.30 -7.12
C MET A 456 -2.26 4.46 -8.25
N GLY A 457 -3.08 3.69 -8.98
CA GLY A 457 -2.66 2.81 -10.08
C GLY A 457 -2.25 1.42 -9.60
N LEU A 458 -1.89 0.56 -10.55
CA LEU A 458 -1.33 -0.77 -10.25
C LEU A 458 0.10 -0.63 -9.72
N ARG A 459 0.36 -1.25 -8.57
CA ARG A 459 1.62 -1.13 -7.82
C ARG A 459 2.36 -2.47 -7.76
N ILE A 460 3.69 -2.41 -7.81
CA ILE A 460 4.56 -3.57 -7.62
C ILE A 460 4.78 -3.78 -6.12
N ALA A 461 4.81 -5.03 -5.67
CA ALA A 461 5.06 -5.38 -4.27
C ALA A 461 6.43 -4.83 -3.79
N PRO A 462 6.53 -4.29 -2.57
CA PRO A 462 7.71 -3.56 -2.12
C PRO A 462 8.92 -4.49 -1.87
N PRO A 463 10.17 -3.99 -1.82
CA PRO A 463 11.39 -4.81 -1.69
C PRO A 463 11.40 -5.75 -0.46
N GLU A 464 10.71 -5.37 0.60
CA GLU A 464 10.63 -6.06 1.89
C GLU A 464 9.62 -7.21 1.87
N ALA A 465 8.71 -7.26 0.90
CA ALA A 465 7.82 -8.42 0.73
C ALA A 465 8.62 -9.71 0.44
N PRO A 466 8.12 -10.90 0.80
CA PRO A 466 8.62 -12.16 0.25
C PRO A 466 8.56 -12.17 -1.29
N VAL A 467 9.34 -13.05 -1.92
CA VAL A 467 9.19 -13.36 -3.35
C VAL A 467 8.42 -14.66 -3.58
N SER A 468 8.55 -15.61 -2.65
CA SER A 468 7.77 -16.85 -2.55
C SER A 468 6.30 -16.48 -2.35
N GLY A 469 5.51 -16.65 -3.42
CA GLY A 469 4.15 -16.11 -3.56
C GLY A 469 3.88 -15.51 -4.95
N TYR A 470 4.92 -14.96 -5.61
CA TYR A 470 4.86 -14.39 -6.96
C TYR A 470 5.60 -15.29 -7.97
N ARG A 471 4.85 -15.98 -8.84
CA ARG A 471 5.37 -17.05 -9.73
C ARG A 471 6.59 -16.66 -10.57
N PHE A 472 6.68 -15.40 -10.99
CA PHE A 472 7.76 -14.84 -11.82
C PHE A 472 8.41 -13.61 -11.17
N GLY A 473 8.48 -13.60 -9.84
CA GLY A 473 8.96 -12.46 -9.06
C GLY A 473 7.96 -11.29 -9.01
N LYS A 474 8.34 -10.21 -8.34
CA LYS A 474 7.46 -9.06 -8.07
C LYS A 474 7.27 -8.21 -9.33
N GLY A 475 6.02 -7.97 -9.72
CA GLY A 475 5.65 -7.17 -10.89
C GLY A 475 4.14 -6.93 -10.93
N ILE A 476 3.65 -6.24 -11.96
CA ILE A 476 2.21 -6.15 -12.26
C ILE A 476 1.84 -7.39 -13.07
N TYR A 477 0.93 -8.21 -12.54
CA TYR A 477 0.43 -9.42 -13.20
C TYR A 477 -0.84 -9.12 -13.98
N LEU A 478 -0.82 -9.48 -15.26
CA LEU A 478 -1.91 -9.36 -16.24
C LEU A 478 -2.10 -10.72 -16.93
N THR A 479 -3.23 -10.94 -17.61
CA THR A 479 -3.49 -12.17 -18.37
C THR A 479 -4.35 -11.88 -19.61
N ASP A 480 -4.24 -12.74 -20.63
CA ASP A 480 -5.12 -12.69 -21.80
C ASP A 480 -6.47 -13.41 -21.57
N CYS A 481 -6.62 -14.12 -20.45
CA CYS A 481 -7.79 -14.94 -20.09
C CYS A 481 -8.69 -14.24 -19.05
N SER A 482 -9.91 -13.85 -19.43
CA SER A 482 -10.83 -13.09 -18.56
C SER A 482 -11.16 -13.83 -17.27
N SER A 483 -11.46 -15.13 -17.35
CA SER A 483 -11.81 -15.94 -16.17
C SER A 483 -10.64 -16.19 -15.24
N ARG A 484 -9.39 -16.10 -15.74
CA ARG A 484 -8.19 -16.15 -14.90
C ARG A 484 -8.03 -14.87 -14.05
N SER A 485 -8.42 -13.70 -14.56
CA SER A 485 -8.51 -12.47 -13.74
C SER A 485 -9.73 -12.48 -12.81
N ALA A 486 -10.86 -13.00 -13.27
CA ALA A 486 -12.12 -12.96 -12.54
C ALA A 486 -12.09 -13.70 -11.18
N ASP A 487 -11.25 -14.74 -11.03
CA ASP A 487 -11.03 -15.39 -9.73
C ASP A 487 -10.43 -14.43 -8.68
N TYR A 488 -9.60 -13.47 -9.08
CA TYR A 488 -9.01 -12.47 -8.18
C TYR A 488 -10.00 -11.38 -7.74
N CYS A 489 -11.23 -11.37 -8.24
CA CYS A 489 -12.29 -10.47 -7.78
C CYS A 489 -12.98 -10.96 -6.49
N TYR A 490 -12.83 -12.25 -6.12
CA TYR A 490 -13.50 -12.88 -4.97
C TYR A 490 -15.03 -12.62 -4.93
N SER A 491 -15.67 -12.66 -6.11
CA SER A 491 -17.04 -12.18 -6.30
C SER A 491 -18.12 -12.91 -5.49
N THR A 492 -17.82 -14.08 -4.93
CA THR A 492 -18.67 -14.78 -3.95
C THR A 492 -18.94 -13.94 -2.69
N GLU A 493 -18.06 -13.00 -2.34
CA GLU A 493 -18.24 -12.10 -1.18
C GLU A 493 -19.18 -10.91 -1.50
N THR A 494 -19.55 -10.75 -2.77
CA THR A 494 -20.26 -9.59 -3.36
C THR A 494 -21.43 -10.03 -4.25
N ASP A 495 -22.06 -11.17 -3.96
CA ASP A 495 -23.17 -11.75 -4.74
C ASP A 495 -22.87 -11.87 -6.25
N GLY A 496 -21.68 -12.37 -6.58
CA GLY A 496 -21.20 -12.51 -7.94
C GLY A 496 -20.77 -11.21 -8.61
N GLU A 497 -20.97 -10.03 -8.00
CA GLU A 497 -20.61 -8.76 -8.61
C GLU A 497 -19.09 -8.52 -8.61
N ALA A 498 -18.56 -7.98 -9.71
CA ALA A 498 -17.13 -7.85 -9.91
C ALA A 498 -16.77 -6.68 -10.83
N LEU A 499 -15.51 -6.23 -10.68
CA LEU A 499 -14.88 -5.24 -11.54
C LEU A 499 -13.61 -5.84 -12.14
N LEU A 500 -13.59 -5.95 -13.47
CA LEU A 500 -12.41 -6.31 -14.25
C LEU A 500 -11.84 -5.06 -14.92
N ILE A 501 -10.52 -4.96 -14.96
CA ILE A 501 -9.82 -3.84 -15.58
C ILE A 501 -9.11 -4.34 -16.85
N LEU A 502 -9.24 -3.61 -17.95
CA LEU A 502 -8.36 -3.78 -19.10
C LEU A 502 -7.22 -2.76 -19.03
N CYS A 503 -6.01 -3.29 -19.10
CA CYS A 503 -4.76 -2.56 -19.01
C CYS A 503 -4.05 -2.62 -20.35
N GLU A 504 -3.58 -1.47 -20.84
CA GLU A 504 -2.60 -1.41 -21.92
C GLU A 504 -1.21 -1.58 -21.30
N ALA A 505 -0.48 -2.60 -21.75
CA ALA A 505 0.82 -2.95 -21.23
C ALA A 505 1.87 -2.99 -22.33
N GLU A 506 2.92 -2.17 -22.22
CA GLU A 506 4.11 -2.25 -23.07
C GLU A 506 5.06 -3.34 -22.58
N LEU A 507 4.99 -4.49 -23.25
CA LEU A 507 5.74 -5.70 -22.90
C LEU A 507 7.13 -5.75 -23.54
N GLY A 508 7.34 -5.01 -24.63
CA GLY A 508 8.55 -5.07 -25.46
C GLY A 508 9.00 -6.49 -25.80
N ASN A 509 10.33 -6.69 -25.86
CA ASN A 509 10.93 -8.02 -25.89
C ASN A 509 10.68 -8.74 -24.56
N MET A 510 9.99 -9.90 -24.61
CA MET A 510 9.55 -10.67 -23.43
C MET A 510 10.44 -11.89 -23.18
N GLN A 511 10.67 -12.25 -21.92
CA GLN A 511 11.17 -13.58 -21.55
C GLN A 511 10.00 -14.58 -21.49
N THR A 512 10.08 -15.71 -22.19
CA THR A 512 9.07 -16.77 -22.10
C THR A 512 9.48 -17.84 -21.09
N LEU A 513 8.57 -18.26 -20.21
CA LEU A 513 8.81 -19.28 -19.17
C LEU A 513 7.61 -20.21 -18.99
N GLY A 514 7.85 -21.53 -18.93
CA GLY A 514 6.82 -22.54 -18.62
C GLY A 514 6.76 -22.97 -17.14
N LYS A 515 7.78 -22.64 -16.34
CA LYS A 515 7.89 -23.01 -14.91
C LYS A 515 8.13 -21.80 -14.04
N SER A 516 7.82 -21.89 -12.75
CA SER A 516 8.01 -20.77 -11.81
C SER A 516 9.47 -20.34 -11.68
N ASP A 517 9.72 -19.03 -11.56
CA ASP A 517 11.06 -18.46 -11.44
C ASP A 517 11.00 -17.12 -10.68
N TYR A 518 11.25 -17.18 -9.37
CA TYR A 518 11.26 -16.01 -8.49
C TYR A 518 12.28 -14.92 -8.90
N LYS A 519 13.25 -15.25 -9.76
CA LYS A 519 14.28 -14.33 -10.28
C LYS A 519 14.00 -13.86 -11.71
N ALA A 520 12.87 -14.21 -12.32
CA ALA A 520 12.54 -13.88 -13.72
C ALA A 520 12.73 -12.39 -14.05
N GLY A 521 12.20 -11.46 -13.25
CA GLY A 521 12.39 -10.01 -13.52
C GLY A 521 13.84 -9.54 -13.52
N THR A 522 14.71 -10.13 -12.68
CA THR A 522 16.15 -9.82 -12.69
C THR A 522 16.89 -10.50 -13.84
N LYS A 523 16.46 -11.69 -14.28
CA LYS A 523 16.98 -12.39 -15.45
C LYS A 523 16.59 -11.66 -16.74
N ALA A 524 15.33 -11.28 -16.87
CA ALA A 524 14.82 -10.48 -17.98
C ALA A 524 15.64 -9.18 -18.14
N LYS A 525 15.76 -8.39 -17.07
CA LYS A 525 16.58 -7.16 -17.08
C LYS A 525 18.04 -7.43 -17.45
N LYS A 526 18.67 -8.48 -16.92
CA LYS A 526 20.06 -8.85 -17.25
C LYS A 526 20.22 -9.20 -18.74
N ASN A 527 19.19 -9.77 -19.37
CA ASN A 527 19.21 -10.23 -20.75
C ASN A 527 18.66 -9.19 -21.76
N GLY A 528 18.42 -7.93 -21.34
CA GLY A 528 17.85 -6.90 -22.23
C GLY A 528 16.37 -7.09 -22.55
N LEU A 529 15.63 -7.84 -21.72
CA LEU A 529 14.21 -8.12 -21.84
C LEU A 529 13.40 -7.27 -20.84
N HIS A 530 12.17 -6.93 -21.22
CA HIS A 530 11.39 -5.86 -20.58
C HIS A 530 10.21 -6.40 -19.75
N SER A 531 9.79 -7.64 -19.99
CA SER A 531 8.69 -8.30 -19.30
C SER A 531 8.87 -9.82 -19.32
N THR A 532 8.04 -10.55 -18.57
CA THR A 532 7.94 -12.02 -18.64
C THR A 532 6.56 -12.42 -19.17
N CYS A 533 6.53 -13.42 -20.04
CA CYS A 533 5.35 -14.18 -20.42
C CYS A 533 5.46 -15.59 -19.82
N GLY A 534 4.73 -15.83 -18.74
CA GLY A 534 4.44 -17.18 -18.26
C GLY A 534 3.54 -17.88 -19.27
N GLN A 535 4.07 -18.83 -20.03
CA GLN A 535 3.35 -19.51 -21.10
C GLN A 535 2.45 -20.61 -20.53
N GLY A 536 1.14 -20.50 -20.73
CA GLY A 536 0.17 -21.51 -20.28
C GLY A 536 -0.17 -22.55 -21.35
N LYS A 537 -0.73 -23.68 -20.91
CA LYS A 537 -1.30 -24.72 -21.79
C LYS A 537 -2.49 -24.23 -22.61
N VAL A 538 -3.26 -23.26 -22.13
CA VAL A 538 -4.44 -22.68 -22.80
C VAL A 538 -4.28 -21.17 -22.99
N GLY A 539 -4.60 -20.66 -24.17
CA GLY A 539 -4.49 -19.25 -24.49
C GLY A 539 -5.06 -18.88 -25.88
N PRO A 540 -4.95 -17.60 -26.28
CA PRO A 540 -5.49 -17.12 -27.55
C PRO A 540 -4.56 -17.46 -28.72
N ARG A 541 -5.07 -18.23 -29.68
CA ARG A 541 -4.34 -18.59 -30.92
C ARG A 541 -4.28 -17.47 -31.97
N LYS A 542 -5.24 -16.54 -31.95
CA LYS A 542 -5.29 -15.39 -32.88
C LYS A 542 -5.33 -14.08 -32.10
N TRP A 543 -4.42 -13.17 -32.47
CA TRP A 543 -4.37 -11.79 -31.98
C TRP A 543 -4.78 -10.84 -33.10
N VAL A 544 -5.37 -9.69 -32.73
CA VAL A 544 -5.81 -8.63 -33.64
C VAL A 544 -5.36 -7.27 -33.09
N ASP A 545 -5.33 -6.26 -33.97
CA ASP A 545 -5.13 -4.87 -33.54
C ASP A 545 -6.38 -4.39 -32.80
N ALA A 546 -6.21 -3.86 -31.59
CA ALA A 546 -7.26 -3.37 -30.73
C ALA A 546 -7.82 -2.01 -31.18
N GLY A 547 -7.25 -1.39 -32.22
CA GLY A 547 -7.84 -0.26 -32.94
C GLY A 547 -9.25 -0.53 -33.49
N ILE A 548 -9.65 -1.80 -33.63
CA ILE A 548 -11.05 -2.18 -33.94
C ILE A 548 -12.04 -1.86 -32.79
N VAL A 549 -11.55 -1.76 -31.56
CA VAL A 549 -12.33 -1.37 -30.38
C VAL A 549 -12.44 0.15 -30.31
N HIS A 550 -11.31 0.85 -30.35
CA HIS A 550 -11.25 2.31 -30.30
C HIS A 550 -9.98 2.83 -30.98
N PRO A 551 -9.99 3.96 -31.73
CA PRO A 551 -8.83 4.45 -32.47
C PRO A 551 -7.56 4.66 -31.64
N SER A 552 -7.68 5.08 -30.36
CA SER A 552 -6.54 5.23 -29.43
C SER A 552 -5.98 3.91 -28.87
N LEU A 553 -6.33 2.77 -29.47
CA LEU A 553 -5.72 1.44 -29.25
C LEU A 553 -4.96 0.93 -30.49
N LYS A 554 -4.84 1.74 -31.57
CA LYS A 554 -4.14 1.34 -32.79
C LYS A 554 -2.71 0.90 -32.50
N GLY A 555 -2.33 -0.30 -32.95
CA GLY A 555 -1.04 -0.94 -32.69
C GLY A 555 -0.95 -1.71 -31.37
N VAL A 556 -1.94 -1.62 -30.49
CA VAL A 556 -2.06 -2.47 -29.29
C VAL A 556 -2.69 -3.80 -29.69
N LYS A 557 -2.13 -4.93 -29.28
CA LYS A 557 -2.66 -6.26 -29.63
C LYS A 557 -3.64 -6.77 -28.59
N MET A 558 -4.78 -7.31 -29.02
CA MET A 558 -5.73 -8.02 -28.16
C MET A 558 -6.02 -9.43 -28.72
N PRO A 559 -6.47 -10.37 -27.87
CA PRO A 559 -7.06 -11.63 -28.33
C PRO A 559 -8.24 -11.40 -29.27
N SER A 560 -8.32 -12.17 -30.36
CA SER A 560 -9.39 -12.09 -31.35
C SER A 560 -10.77 -12.30 -30.70
N PRO A 561 -11.69 -11.31 -30.68
CA PRO A 561 -13.00 -11.45 -30.04
C PRO A 561 -13.88 -12.54 -30.66
N ASN A 562 -13.58 -12.95 -31.90
CA ASN A 562 -14.29 -14.01 -32.63
C ASN A 562 -13.62 -15.40 -32.49
N ALA A 563 -12.62 -15.57 -31.63
CA ALA A 563 -11.93 -16.84 -31.40
C ALA A 563 -11.87 -17.17 -29.90
N LYS A 564 -12.27 -18.38 -29.52
CA LYS A 564 -12.11 -18.87 -28.14
C LYS A 564 -10.65 -19.19 -27.84
N VAL A 565 -10.27 -19.11 -26.56
CA VAL A 565 -9.00 -19.69 -26.09
C VAL A 565 -8.98 -21.21 -26.31
N SER A 566 -7.82 -21.74 -26.69
CA SER A 566 -7.61 -23.16 -26.93
C SER A 566 -6.20 -23.58 -26.51
N GLU A 567 -5.86 -24.86 -26.64
CA GLU A 567 -4.53 -25.34 -26.26
C GLU A 567 -3.43 -24.68 -27.09
N THR A 568 -2.33 -24.29 -26.44
CA THR A 568 -1.21 -23.54 -27.04
C THR A 568 -0.15 -24.42 -27.71
N GLY A 569 -0.12 -25.73 -27.38
CA GLY A 569 0.99 -26.62 -27.73
C GLY A 569 2.23 -26.47 -26.84
N ALA A 570 2.12 -25.74 -25.73
CA ALA A 570 3.18 -25.66 -24.73
C ALA A 570 3.24 -26.96 -23.90
N ASN A 571 4.20 -27.83 -24.22
CA ASN A 571 4.34 -29.13 -23.56
C ASN A 571 5.04 -29.03 -22.19
N ASP A 572 6.16 -28.30 -22.12
CA ASP A 572 6.91 -28.09 -20.87
C ASP A 572 6.41 -26.85 -20.09
N THR A 573 5.18 -26.91 -19.58
CA THR A 573 4.65 -25.86 -18.69
C THR A 573 3.76 -26.39 -17.57
N GLU A 574 3.92 -25.77 -16.40
CA GLU A 574 3.10 -25.94 -15.19
C GLU A 574 1.84 -25.04 -15.21
N LEU A 575 1.80 -24.03 -16.09
CA LEU A 575 0.74 -23.03 -16.11
C LEU A 575 -0.45 -23.49 -16.96
N ARG A 576 -1.67 -23.30 -16.46
CA ARG A 576 -2.89 -23.56 -17.24
C ARG A 576 -3.19 -22.45 -18.25
N TYR A 577 -2.88 -21.19 -17.93
CA TYR A 577 -3.17 -20.01 -18.74
C TYR A 577 -1.97 -19.06 -18.78
N ASN A 578 -1.91 -18.20 -19.80
CA ASN A 578 -0.84 -17.21 -19.92
C ASN A 578 -0.91 -16.14 -18.80
N GLU A 579 0.24 -15.75 -18.28
CA GLU A 579 0.40 -14.63 -17.34
C GLU A 579 1.50 -13.71 -17.87
N TYR A 580 1.23 -12.41 -17.97
CA TYR A 580 2.17 -11.38 -18.43
C TYR A 580 2.57 -10.50 -17.26
N ILE A 581 3.87 -10.27 -17.09
CA ILE A 581 4.43 -9.62 -15.91
C ILE A 581 5.29 -8.44 -16.33
N CYS A 582 4.81 -7.24 -16.00
CA CYS A 582 5.58 -6.00 -16.13
C CYS A 582 6.37 -5.74 -14.85
N TYR A 583 7.63 -5.32 -14.97
CA TYR A 583 8.54 -5.12 -13.85
C TYR A 583 8.72 -3.63 -13.48
N ASP A 584 7.98 -2.75 -14.14
CA ASP A 584 7.93 -1.31 -13.87
C ASP A 584 6.50 -0.78 -14.04
N VAL A 585 6.06 0.14 -13.17
CA VAL A 585 4.70 0.73 -13.20
C VAL A 585 4.49 1.67 -14.40
N ALA A 586 5.56 2.12 -15.06
CA ALA A 586 5.48 2.90 -16.28
C ALA A 586 5.13 2.06 -17.52
N GLN A 587 5.27 0.72 -17.46
CA GLN A 587 4.86 -0.17 -18.56
C GLN A 587 3.35 -0.35 -18.70
N VAL A 588 2.53 0.13 -17.75
CA VAL A 588 1.10 -0.20 -17.68
C VAL A 588 0.25 1.06 -17.49
N ARG A 589 -0.80 1.18 -18.29
CA ARG A 589 -1.86 2.19 -18.21
C ARG A 589 -3.22 1.50 -18.14
N LEU A 590 -4.15 1.99 -17.31
CA LEU A 590 -5.53 1.52 -17.33
C LEU A 590 -6.30 2.12 -18.53
N ARG A 591 -7.21 1.33 -19.12
CA ARG A 591 -7.99 1.73 -20.31
C ARG A 591 -9.50 1.56 -20.16
N TYR A 592 -9.95 0.45 -19.58
CA TYR A 592 -11.39 0.20 -19.34
C TYR A 592 -11.63 -0.44 -17.99
N LEU A 593 -12.80 -0.16 -17.42
CA LEU A 593 -13.36 -0.83 -16.26
C LEU A 593 -14.69 -1.48 -16.66
N LEU A 594 -14.79 -2.80 -16.47
CA LEU A 594 -15.98 -3.58 -16.79
C LEU A 594 -16.67 -4.00 -15.49
N TYR A 595 -17.88 -3.49 -15.26
CA TYR A 595 -18.75 -3.88 -14.15
C TYR A 595 -19.63 -5.04 -14.60
N ILE A 596 -19.51 -6.18 -13.93
CA ILE A 596 -20.11 -7.46 -14.34
C ILE A 596 -20.71 -8.20 -13.14
N LYS A 597 -21.66 -9.10 -13.39
CA LYS A 597 -22.06 -10.15 -12.45
C LYS A 597 -21.59 -11.50 -13.01
N ILE A 598 -20.79 -12.19 -12.23
CA ILE A 598 -20.19 -13.50 -12.51
C ILE A 598 -21.09 -14.58 -11.92
N LYS A 599 -21.49 -15.55 -12.73
CA LYS A 599 -22.08 -16.80 -12.25
C LYS A 599 -21.10 -17.93 -12.49
N LYS A 600 -20.74 -18.68 -11.44
CA LYS A 600 -20.04 -19.97 -11.58
C LYS A 600 -21.07 -21.08 -11.75
N LEU A 601 -20.75 -22.08 -12.60
CA LEU A 601 -21.59 -23.23 -12.97
C LEU A 601 -21.04 -24.55 -12.42
#